data_AF-A0A5P9J9A2-F1
#
_entry.id   AF-A0A5P9J9A2-F1
#
_cell.length_a   1.000
_cell.length_b   1.000
_cell.length_c   1.000
_cell.angle_alpha   90.00
_cell.angle_beta   90.00
_cell.angle_gamma   90.00
#
_symmetry.space_group_name_H-M   'P 1'
#
loop_
_entity.id
_entity.type
_entity.pdbx_description
1 polymer ?
#
loop_
_entity_poly.entity_id
_entity_poly.type
_entity_poly.pdbx_seq_one_letter_code
_entity_poly.pdbx_strand_id
1 'polypeptide(L)'
;MGAAVWPGGVPSPTLERRCDAAASLFLAGGFDAVIPSGGVGIHGPAEAQVMRDLLISRGVPVDAIRLEDRATTTMETAINVAVMLAPDAGITVVSDTYHLLRCWLAFKGCGMSVRLRSARHGHPTPRTRIALKAWAREAAALPYYAWRIWVRR
;
A
#
# COMPACT_ATOMS: atom_id res chain seq x y z
N MET A 1 0.89 0.37 1.85
CA MET A 1 0.10 1.61 1.67
C MET A 1 -0.52 1.95 2.99
N GLY A 2 -0.35 3.20 3.41
CA GLY A 2 -0.49 3.49 4.82
C GLY A 2 -1.85 3.19 5.43
N ALA A 3 -1.81 2.62 6.63
CA ALA A 3 -2.95 2.27 7.46
C ALA A 3 -2.49 2.47 8.90
N ALA A 4 -3.28 3.22 9.67
CA ALA A 4 -2.80 3.74 10.95
C ALA A 4 -2.28 2.65 11.89
N VAL A 5 -1.22 2.97 12.61
CA VAL A 5 -0.82 2.31 13.85
C VAL A 5 -1.48 3.05 15.01
N TRP A 6 -2.09 2.31 15.92
CA TRP A 6 -2.75 2.80 17.13
C TRP A 6 -1.74 2.90 18.29
N PRO A 7 -2.10 3.59 19.40
CA PRO A 7 -1.25 3.69 20.57
C PRO A 7 -0.73 2.31 21.03
N GLY A 8 0.55 2.24 21.37
CA GLY A 8 1.21 1.00 21.78
C GLY A 8 1.68 0.11 20.62
N GLY A 9 1.70 0.62 19.38
CA GLY A 9 2.15 -0.15 18.21
C GLY A 9 1.13 -1.14 17.66
N VAL A 10 -0.13 -0.99 18.07
CA VAL A 10 -1.22 -1.90 17.68
C VAL A 10 -1.62 -1.61 16.23
N PRO A 11 -1.71 -2.62 15.36
CA PRO A 11 -2.19 -2.42 13.99
C PRO A 11 -3.66 -2.01 13.99
N SER A 12 -4.04 -1.03 13.16
CA SER A 12 -5.47 -0.76 12.94
C SER A 12 -6.13 -1.94 12.21
N PRO A 13 -7.46 -2.11 12.31
CA PRO A 13 -8.18 -3.15 11.56
C PRO A 13 -7.97 -3.09 10.05
N THR A 14 -7.66 -1.90 9.52
CA THR A 14 -7.33 -1.74 8.10
C THR A 14 -5.95 -2.25 7.76
N LEU A 15 -4.96 -2.03 8.64
CA LEU A 15 -3.61 -2.54 8.46
C LEU A 15 -3.59 -4.07 8.51
N GLU A 16 -4.28 -4.66 9.51
CA GLU A 16 -4.45 -6.12 9.61
C GLU A 16 -5.08 -6.71 8.35
N ARG A 17 -6.25 -6.23 7.92
CA ARG A 17 -6.93 -6.78 6.72
C ARG A 17 -6.06 -6.73 5.47
N ARG A 18 -5.24 -5.69 5.31
CA ARG A 18 -4.33 -5.58 4.16
C ARG A 18 -3.19 -6.58 4.25
N CYS A 19 -2.61 -6.77 5.43
CA CYS A 19 -1.61 -7.81 5.68
C CYS A 19 -2.17 -9.20 5.42
N ASP A 20 -3.40 -9.47 5.85
CA ASP A 20 -4.08 -10.75 5.66
C ASP A 20 -4.26 -11.10 4.19
N ALA A 21 -4.73 -10.13 3.41
CA ALA A 21 -4.88 -10.28 1.97
C ALA A 21 -3.53 -10.44 1.27
N ALA A 22 -2.49 -9.69 1.68
CA ALA A 22 -1.15 -9.80 1.11
C ALA A 22 -0.49 -11.16 1.43
N ALA A 23 -0.59 -11.63 2.67
CA ALA A 23 -0.09 -12.95 3.09
C ALA A 23 -0.81 -14.07 2.32
N SER A 24 -2.14 -14.00 2.22
CA SER A 24 -2.93 -15.00 1.49
C SER A 24 -2.52 -15.08 0.01
N LEU A 25 -2.30 -13.93 -0.63
CA LEU A 25 -1.83 -13.88 -2.01
C LEU A 25 -0.41 -14.46 -2.17
N PHE A 26 0.49 -14.11 -1.25
CA PHE A 26 1.86 -14.62 -1.28
C PHE A 26 1.89 -16.14 -1.11
N LEU A 27 1.16 -16.66 -0.13
CA LEU A 27 1.08 -18.10 0.17
C LEU A 27 0.37 -18.91 -0.93
N ALA A 28 -0.52 -18.27 -1.70
CA ALA A 28 -1.10 -18.88 -2.90
C ALA A 28 -0.07 -19.03 -4.06
N GLY A 29 1.12 -18.44 -3.93
CA GLY A 29 2.22 -18.53 -4.89
C GLY A 29 2.18 -17.47 -5.99
N GLY A 30 3.24 -17.46 -6.82
CA GLY A 30 3.39 -16.51 -7.93
C GLY A 30 3.98 -15.15 -7.55
N PHE A 31 4.59 -15.04 -6.37
CA PHE A 31 5.27 -13.84 -5.87
C PHE A 31 6.61 -14.21 -5.25
N ASP A 32 7.66 -13.45 -5.58
CA ASP A 32 9.01 -13.67 -5.03
C ASP A 32 9.20 -12.97 -3.68
N ALA A 33 8.47 -11.88 -3.44
CA ALA A 33 8.60 -11.06 -2.24
C ALA A 33 7.32 -10.31 -1.91
N VAL A 34 7.20 -9.90 -0.63
CA VAL A 34 6.21 -8.95 -0.14
C VAL A 34 6.91 -7.69 0.34
N ILE A 35 6.42 -6.52 -0.08
CA ILE A 35 7.00 -5.23 0.28
C ILE A 35 6.01 -4.44 1.14
N PRO A 36 6.01 -4.61 2.48
CA PRO A 36 5.28 -3.70 3.36
C PRO A 36 5.89 -2.29 3.26
N SER A 37 5.04 -1.30 2.96
CA SER A 37 5.44 0.10 2.79
C SER A 37 4.59 1.04 3.64
N GLY A 38 5.27 1.87 4.43
CA GLY A 38 4.71 2.91 5.29
C GLY A 38 5.66 3.32 6.43
N GLY A 39 5.89 4.62 6.60
CA GLY A 39 6.70 5.21 7.66
C GLY A 39 5.98 5.39 8.98
N VAL A 40 6.52 6.24 9.85
CA VAL A 40 5.90 6.56 11.15
C VAL A 40 4.69 7.49 10.93
N GLY A 41 3.52 7.04 11.37
CA GLY A 41 2.28 7.82 11.36
C GLY A 41 2.14 8.69 12.61
N ILE A 42 0.91 8.79 13.12
CA ILE A 42 0.62 9.52 14.38
C ILE A 42 1.28 8.82 15.58
N HIS A 43 1.30 7.49 15.57
CA HIS A 43 1.94 6.66 16.57
C HIS A 43 3.02 5.82 15.92
N GLY A 44 4.14 5.64 16.63
CA GLY A 44 5.14 4.65 16.29
C GLY A 44 4.72 3.23 16.72
N PRO A 45 5.40 2.19 16.21
CA PRO A 45 6.52 2.24 15.26
C PRO A 45 6.05 2.50 13.82
N ALA A 46 6.96 2.46 12.84
CA ALA A 46 6.61 2.64 11.43
C ALA A 46 5.57 1.58 11.00
N GLU A 47 4.61 1.99 10.18
CA GLU A 47 3.55 1.10 9.70
C GLU A 47 4.13 -0.15 9.04
N ALA A 48 5.20 -0.01 8.26
CA ALA A 48 5.87 -1.12 7.58
C ALA A 48 6.45 -2.15 8.55
N GLN A 49 6.94 -1.71 9.72
CA GLN A 49 7.49 -2.61 10.74
C GLN A 49 6.37 -3.46 11.37
N VAL A 50 5.25 -2.82 11.71
CA VAL A 50 4.06 -3.54 12.20
C VAL A 50 3.53 -4.50 11.14
N MET A 51 3.49 -4.07 9.87
CA MET A 51 3.09 -4.93 8.76
C MET A 51 4.02 -6.14 8.57
N ARG A 52 5.35 -5.96 8.70
CA ARG A 52 6.32 -7.06 8.62
C ARG A 52 6.03 -8.12 9.70
N ASP A 53 5.86 -7.69 10.94
CA ASP A 53 5.65 -8.61 12.05
C ASP A 53 4.32 -9.37 11.90
N LEU A 54 3.28 -8.68 11.39
CA LEU A 54 2.03 -9.34 11.00
C LEU A 54 2.22 -10.35 9.87
N LEU A 55 2.93 -10.00 8.80
CA LEU A 55 3.17 -10.92 7.67
C LEU A 55 3.92 -12.18 8.12
N ILE A 56 4.93 -12.04 8.98
CA ILE A 56 5.64 -13.17 9.60
C ILE A 56 4.67 -14.03 10.41
N SER A 57 3.83 -13.41 11.25
CA SER A 57 2.81 -14.13 12.03
C SER A 57 1.79 -14.90 11.16
N ARG A 58 1.62 -14.49 9.89
CA ARG A 58 0.75 -15.17 8.91
C ARG A 58 1.49 -16.17 8.04
N GLY A 59 2.76 -16.46 8.33
CA GLY A 59 3.53 -17.51 7.65
C GLY A 59 4.33 -17.06 6.43
N VAL A 60 4.43 -15.75 6.17
CA VAL A 60 5.34 -15.24 5.13
C VAL A 60 6.79 -15.36 5.64
N PRO A 61 7.70 -16.02 4.90
CA PRO A 61 9.10 -16.13 5.30
C PRO A 61 9.78 -14.77 5.42
N VAL A 62 10.62 -14.59 6.44
CA VAL A 62 11.33 -13.33 6.70
C VAL A 62 12.14 -12.87 5.49
N ASP A 63 12.83 -13.79 4.83
CA ASP A 63 13.68 -13.50 3.67
C ASP A 63 12.89 -13.08 2.42
N ALA A 64 11.59 -13.36 2.39
CA ALA A 64 10.68 -12.89 1.34
C ALA A 64 10.12 -11.48 1.62
N ILE A 65 10.37 -10.90 2.80
CA ILE A 65 9.83 -9.59 3.17
C ILE A 65 10.91 -8.52 2.98
N ARG A 66 10.67 -7.57 2.08
CA ARG A 66 11.54 -6.41 1.87
C ARG A 66 10.89 -5.17 2.46
N LEU A 67 11.48 -4.60 3.49
CA LEU A 67 10.88 -3.50 4.25
C LEU A 67 11.07 -2.15 3.56
N GLU A 68 10.00 -1.34 3.48
CA GLU A 68 10.06 0.07 3.12
C GLU A 68 9.39 0.92 4.21
N ASP A 69 10.17 1.48 5.13
CA ASP A 69 9.67 2.11 6.36
C ASP A 69 9.79 3.63 6.38
N ARG A 70 9.89 4.27 5.21
CA ARG A 70 10.11 5.72 5.10
C ARG A 70 8.92 6.48 4.52
N ALA A 71 8.14 5.86 3.64
CA ALA A 71 7.07 6.56 2.93
C ALA A 71 5.94 7.02 3.86
N THR A 72 5.68 8.33 3.88
CA THR A 72 4.52 8.93 4.57
C THR A 72 3.36 9.22 3.62
N THR A 73 3.62 9.19 2.31
CA THR A 73 2.62 9.38 1.26
C THR A 73 2.57 8.20 0.30
N THR A 74 1.42 8.04 -0.36
CA THR A 74 1.24 7.04 -1.44
C THR A 74 2.23 7.24 -2.60
N MET A 75 2.60 8.49 -2.90
CA MET A 75 3.60 8.77 -3.93
C MET A 75 4.99 8.31 -3.50
N GLU A 76 5.38 8.62 -2.25
CA GLU A 76 6.65 8.16 -1.69
C GLU A 76 6.72 6.63 -1.69
N THR A 77 5.64 5.94 -1.33
CA THR A 77 5.56 4.48 -1.46
C THR A 77 5.89 4.05 -2.89
N ALA A 78 5.23 4.63 -3.89
CA ALA A 78 5.46 4.25 -5.28
C ALA A 78 6.89 4.56 -5.75
N ILE A 79 7.47 5.70 -5.35
CA ILE A 79 8.85 6.08 -5.70
C ILE A 79 9.85 5.13 -5.02
N ASN A 80 9.72 4.92 -3.72
CA ASN A 80 10.65 4.10 -2.95
C ASN A 80 10.60 2.65 -3.41
N VAL A 81 9.39 2.11 -3.62
CA VAL A 81 9.20 0.75 -4.16
C VAL A 81 9.74 0.62 -5.59
N ALA A 82 9.60 1.65 -6.44
CA ALA A 82 10.16 1.62 -7.80
C ALA A 82 11.68 1.42 -7.79
N VAL A 83 12.38 2.07 -6.85
CA VAL A 83 13.85 1.97 -6.72
C VAL A 83 14.27 0.60 -6.18
N MET A 84 13.39 -0.11 -5.47
CA MET A 84 13.66 -1.45 -4.94
C MET A 84 13.45 -2.58 -5.97
N LEU A 85 12.88 -2.27 -7.13
CA LEU A 85 12.43 -3.25 -8.11
C LEU A 85 13.10 -3.06 -9.47
N ALA A 86 13.20 -4.15 -10.23
CA ALA A 86 13.60 -4.06 -11.62
C ALA A 86 12.52 -3.31 -12.45
N PRO A 87 12.90 -2.58 -13.51
CA PRO A 87 11.95 -1.81 -14.32
C PRO A 87 10.78 -2.62 -14.91
N ASP A 88 10.98 -3.92 -15.15
CA ASP A 88 10.02 -4.87 -15.72
C ASP A 88 9.33 -5.76 -14.67
N ALA A 89 9.57 -5.52 -13.38
CA ALA A 89 9.00 -6.31 -12.30
C ALA A 89 7.46 -6.29 -12.33
N GLY A 90 6.85 -7.48 -12.24
CA GLY A 90 5.40 -7.64 -12.12
C GLY A 90 4.92 -7.31 -10.71
N ILE A 91 4.20 -6.19 -10.54
CA ILE A 91 3.80 -5.73 -9.20
C ILE A 91 2.30 -5.95 -8.98
N THR A 92 1.93 -6.42 -7.79
CA THR A 92 0.54 -6.44 -7.32
C THR A 92 0.41 -5.59 -6.06
N VAL A 93 -0.44 -4.55 -6.12
CA VAL A 93 -0.68 -3.66 -5.00
C VAL A 93 -1.95 -4.07 -4.27
N VAL A 94 -1.82 -4.35 -2.97
CA VAL A 94 -2.93 -4.65 -2.07
C VAL A 94 -3.31 -3.40 -1.28
N SER A 95 -4.57 -2.97 -1.38
CA SER A 95 -5.12 -1.85 -0.59
C SER A 95 -6.65 -1.94 -0.52
N ASP A 96 -7.31 -1.02 0.18
CA ASP A 96 -8.78 -0.94 0.13
C ASP A 96 -9.27 -0.35 -1.21
N THR A 97 -10.44 -0.79 -1.66
CA THR A 97 -11.06 -0.43 -2.95
C THR A 97 -11.03 1.07 -3.29
N TYR A 98 -11.38 1.93 -2.33
CA TYR A 98 -11.42 3.38 -2.55
C TYR A 98 -10.03 4.04 -2.63
N HIS A 99 -8.97 3.32 -2.27
CA HIS A 99 -7.58 3.77 -2.40
C HIS A 99 -6.86 3.20 -3.61
N LEU A 100 -7.40 2.16 -4.27
CA LEU A 100 -6.73 1.48 -5.38
C LEU A 100 -6.47 2.41 -6.57
N LEU A 101 -7.38 3.36 -6.86
CA LEU A 101 -7.16 4.33 -7.95
C LEU A 101 -5.93 5.20 -7.70
N ARG A 102 -5.76 5.73 -6.47
CA ARG A 102 -4.58 6.52 -6.12
C ARG A 102 -3.31 5.67 -6.18
N CYS A 103 -3.36 4.42 -5.70
CA CYS A 103 -2.24 3.50 -5.83
C CYS A 103 -1.84 3.34 -7.30
N TRP A 104 -2.81 3.06 -8.16
CA TRP A 104 -2.55 2.86 -9.58
C TRP A 104 -1.89 4.07 -10.22
N LEU A 105 -2.42 5.28 -9.98
CA LEU A 105 -1.87 6.51 -10.54
C LEU A 105 -0.44 6.78 -10.07
N ALA A 106 -0.16 6.59 -8.78
CA ALA A 106 1.18 6.81 -8.23
C ALA A 106 2.20 5.86 -8.88
N PHE A 107 1.89 4.56 -8.93
CA PHE A 107 2.78 3.57 -9.53
C PHE A 107 2.92 3.75 -11.05
N LYS A 108 1.83 4.09 -11.76
CA LYS A 108 1.88 4.44 -13.18
C LYS A 108 2.73 5.68 -13.45
N GLY A 109 2.67 6.70 -12.59
CA GLY A 109 3.51 7.89 -12.68
C GLY A 109 5.00 7.60 -12.50
N CYS A 110 5.34 6.49 -11.84
CA CYS A 110 6.70 5.95 -11.75
C CYS A 110 7.08 5.02 -12.92
N GLY A 111 6.23 4.89 -13.95
CA GLY A 111 6.49 4.00 -15.09
C GLY A 111 6.24 2.51 -14.80
N MET A 112 5.71 2.16 -13.63
CA MET A 112 5.48 0.76 -13.26
C MET A 112 4.12 0.24 -13.74
N SER A 113 4.10 -1.02 -14.15
CA SER A 113 2.86 -1.75 -14.45
C SER A 113 2.40 -2.53 -13.23
N VAL A 114 1.23 -2.17 -12.69
CA VAL A 114 0.70 -2.75 -11.46
C VAL A 114 -0.66 -3.42 -11.67
N ARG A 115 -0.84 -4.58 -11.05
CA ARG A 115 -2.16 -5.19 -10.81
C ARG A 115 -2.69 -4.70 -9.47
N LEU A 116 -3.98 -4.42 -9.39
CA LEU A 116 -4.62 -3.95 -8.17
C LEU A 116 -5.42 -5.09 -7.53
N ARG A 117 -5.28 -5.27 -6.21
CA ARG A 117 -6.06 -6.22 -5.43
C ARG A 117 -6.68 -5.53 -4.23
N SER A 118 -7.99 -5.69 -4.09
CA SER A 118 -8.71 -5.21 -2.91
C SER A 118 -8.46 -6.12 -1.73
N ALA A 119 -8.08 -5.54 -0.59
CA ALA A 119 -8.03 -6.23 0.70
C ALA A 119 -9.43 -6.59 1.23
N ARG A 120 -10.47 -5.87 0.78
CA ARG A 120 -11.87 -6.24 1.00
C ARG A 120 -12.36 -7.05 -0.20
N HIS A 121 -12.11 -8.35 -0.22
CA HIS A 121 -12.87 -9.25 -1.09
C HIS A 121 -14.23 -9.48 -0.43
N GLY A 122 -15.34 -9.22 -1.15
CA GLY A 122 -16.70 -9.58 -0.69
C GLY A 122 -17.43 -8.60 0.25
N HIS A 123 -16.82 -7.49 0.68
CA HIS A 123 -17.52 -6.47 1.49
C HIS A 123 -17.86 -5.21 0.68
N PRO A 124 -19.14 -4.80 0.61
CA PRO A 124 -19.51 -3.57 -0.08
C PRO A 124 -18.78 -2.38 0.55
N THR A 125 -18.26 -1.49 -0.30
CA THR A 125 -17.79 -0.19 0.13
C THR A 125 -18.92 0.52 0.86
N PRO A 126 -18.75 0.92 2.14
CA PRO A 126 -19.80 1.67 2.82
C PRO A 126 -20.04 2.96 2.04
N ARG A 127 -21.23 3.11 1.44
CA ARG A 127 -21.72 4.33 0.77
C ARG A 127 -21.96 5.46 1.78
N THR A 128 -20.96 5.75 2.60
CA THR A 128 -21.04 6.67 3.73
C THR A 128 -20.23 7.94 3.44
N ARG A 129 -20.54 9.02 4.19
CA ARG A 129 -19.83 10.31 4.16
C ARG A 129 -18.31 10.17 4.31
N ILE A 130 -17.81 9.10 4.94
CA ILE A 130 -16.38 8.81 5.11
C ILE A 130 -15.74 8.42 3.78
N ALA A 131 -16.41 7.59 2.97
CA ALA A 131 -15.95 7.28 1.62
C ALA A 131 -15.94 8.54 0.76
N LEU A 132 -17.00 9.37 0.81
CA LEU A 132 -17.06 10.61 0.04
C LEU A 132 -15.94 11.59 0.43
N LYS A 133 -15.65 11.76 1.73
CA LYS A 133 -14.51 12.56 2.21
C LYS A 133 -13.16 11.98 1.78
N ALA A 134 -13.02 10.66 1.83
CA ALA A 134 -11.82 9.98 1.34
C ALA A 134 -11.65 10.26 -0.16
N TRP A 135 -12.69 10.06 -0.98
CA TRP A 135 -12.69 10.37 -2.41
C TRP A 135 -12.43 11.84 -2.73
N ALA A 136 -12.99 12.78 -1.96
CA ALA A 136 -12.70 14.20 -2.13
C ALA A 136 -11.23 14.55 -1.84
N ARG A 137 -10.66 13.96 -0.78
CA ARG A 137 -9.23 14.05 -0.48
C ARG A 137 -8.38 13.41 -1.57
N GLU A 138 -8.82 12.27 -2.12
CA GLU A 138 -8.15 11.60 -3.24
C GLU A 138 -8.21 12.45 -4.52
N ALA A 139 -9.35 13.09 -4.82
CA ALA A 139 -9.55 13.91 -6.00
C ALA A 139 -8.65 15.15 -6.02
N ALA A 140 -8.43 15.78 -4.86
CA ALA A 140 -7.50 16.91 -4.71
C ALA A 140 -6.04 16.53 -4.98
N ALA A 141 -5.67 15.25 -4.84
CA ALA A 141 -4.31 14.78 -5.13
C ALA A 141 -4.09 14.51 -6.63
N LEU A 142 -5.15 14.30 -7.42
CA LEU A 142 -5.07 13.99 -8.86
C LEU A 142 -4.40 15.11 -9.70
N PRO A 143 -4.71 16.41 -9.50
CA PRO A 143 -4.04 17.50 -10.22
C PRO A 143 -2.54 17.57 -9.90
N TYR A 144 -2.15 17.29 -8.65
CA TYR A 144 -0.74 17.26 -8.24
C TYR A 144 0.02 16.13 -8.95
N TYR A 145 -0.57 14.93 -9.02
CA TYR A 145 0.01 13.81 -9.77
C TYR A 145 0.09 14.09 -11.27
N ALA A 146 -0.97 14.64 -11.86
CA ALA A 146 -1.02 14.99 -13.27
C ALA A 146 0.05 16.04 -13.63
N TRP A 147 0.21 17.09 -12.83
CA TRP A 147 1.26 18.10 -13.00
C TRP A 147 2.65 17.46 -12.91
N ARG A 148 2.96 16.69 -11.86
CA ARG A 148 4.31 16.10 -11.72
C ARG A 148 4.66 15.10 -12.82
N ILE A 149 3.68 14.35 -13.35
CA ILE A 149 3.88 13.47 -14.51
C ILE A 149 4.16 14.30 -15.77
N TRP A 150 3.48 15.43 -15.94
CA TRP A 150 3.66 16.33 -17.09
C TRP A 150 5.02 17.05 -17.09
N VAL A 151 5.55 17.45 -15.93
CA VAL A 151 6.86 18.13 -15.80
C VAL A 151 8.06 17.16 -15.89
N ARG A 152 7.83 15.85 -15.82
CA ARG A 152 8.88 14.81 -15.97
C ARG A 152 8.97 14.21 -17.37
N ARG A 153 8.17 14.70 -18.33
CA ARG A 153 8.36 14.48 -19.77
C ARG A 153 9.24 15.57 -20.34
#